data_AF-A0A962TRL9-F1
#
_entry.id   AF-A0A962TRL9-F1
#
_cell.length_a   1.000
_cell.length_b   1.000
_cell.length_c   1.000
_cell.angle_alpha   90.00
_cell.angle_beta   90.00
_cell.angle_gamma   90.00
#
_symmetry.space_group_name_H-M   'P 1'
#
loop_
_entity.id
_entity.type
_entity.pdbx_description
1 polymer ?
#
loop_
_entity_poly.entity_id
_entity_poly.type
_entity_poly.pdbx_seq_one_letter_code
_entity_poly.pdbx_strand_id
1 'polypeptide(L)' 'MANSPFEPWPLNEQTAKILGLPLVAVTSTAQLPACGDGWLWFEPIEQIAVWYRFTGQHAFPAASLTEALQCVEQGAIG' A
#
# COMPACT_ATOMS: atom_id res chain seq x y z
N MET A 1 -21.82 -11.18 -6.20
CA MET A 1 -20.38 -10.87 -6.07
C MET A 1 -20.19 -9.50 -6.68
N ALA A 2 -20.18 -8.45 -5.85
CA ALA A 2 -20.00 -7.09 -6.33
C ALA A 2 -18.50 -6.89 -6.56
N ASN A 3 -18.11 -6.66 -7.82
CA ASN A 3 -16.75 -6.23 -8.14
C ASN A 3 -16.51 -4.93 -7.37
N SER A 4 -15.63 -4.97 -6.37
CA SER A 4 -15.18 -3.76 -5.69
C SER A 4 -14.56 -2.88 -6.78
N PRO A 5 -14.94 -1.59 -6.91
CA PRO A 5 -14.35 -0.69 -7.90
C PRO A 5 -12.85 -0.42 -7.67
N PHE A 6 -12.30 -1.01 -6.61
CA PHE A 6 -10.91 -0.99 -6.21
C PHE A 6 -10.20 -2.27 -6.61
N GLU A 7 -10.19 -2.61 -7.91
CA GLU A 7 -9.22 -3.61 -8.36
C GLU A 7 -7.81 -3.10 -8.01
N PRO A 8 -6.99 -3.90 -7.31
CA PRO A 8 -5.65 -3.50 -6.92
C PRO A 8 -4.86 -3.20 -8.19
N TRP A 9 -4.31 -1.98 -8.28
CA TRP A 9 -3.50 -1.62 -9.42
C TRP A 9 -2.23 -2.48 -9.41
N PRO A 10 -1.80 -3.01 -10.57
CA PRO A 10 -0.53 -3.71 -10.64
C PRO A 10 0.58 -2.75 -10.22
N LEU A 11 1.39 -3.16 -9.25
CA LEU A 11 2.55 -2.38 -8.81
C LEU A 11 3.66 -2.54 -9.86
N ASN A 12 3.68 -1.61 -10.81
CA ASN A 12 4.67 -1.51 -11.88
C ASN A 12 5.31 -0.12 -11.87
N GLU A 13 6.29 0.13 -12.76
CA GLU A 13 7.00 1.41 -12.83
C GLU A 13 6.05 2.61 -12.98
N GLN A 14 4.98 2.45 -13.76
CA GLN A 14 4.00 3.50 -13.99
C GLN A 14 3.21 3.82 -12.71
N THR A 15 2.71 2.80 -12.02
CA THR A 15 1.97 2.97 -10.77
C THR A 15 2.87 3.56 -9.68
N ALA A 16 4.11 3.09 -9.58
CA ALA A 16 5.08 3.64 -8.65
C ALA A 16 5.39 5.11 -8.91
N LYS A 17 5.55 5.50 -10.18
CA LYS A 17 5.75 6.90 -10.56
C LYS A 17 4.56 7.79 -10.19
N ILE A 18 3.33 7.31 -10.36
CA ILE A 18 2.11 8.03 -9.97
C ILE A 18 2.04 8.20 -8.45
N LEU A 19 2.44 7.17 -7.70
CA LEU A 19 2.43 7.17 -6.24
C LEU A 19 3.67 7.82 -5.60
N GLY A 20 4.66 8.23 -6.40
CA GLY A 20 5.93 8.74 -5.87
C GLY A 20 6.78 7.69 -5.16
N LEU A 21 6.53 6.41 -5.41
CA LEU A 21 7.31 5.29 -4.89
C LEU A 21 8.66 5.22 -5.62
N PRO A 22 9.77 4.95 -4.92
CA PRO A 22 11.04 4.70 -5.57
C PRO A 22 10.96 3.40 -6.38
N LEU A 23 11.63 3.30 -7.53
CA LEU A 23 11.55 2.11 -8.39
C LEU A 23 12.01 0.82 -7.69
N VAL A 24 12.86 0.92 -6.66
CA VAL A 24 13.24 -0.22 -5.81
C VAL A 24 12.06 -0.81 -5.04
N ALA A 25 10.99 -0.05 -4.81
CA ALA A 25 9.75 -0.51 -4.19
C ALA A 25 8.86 -1.32 -5.17
N VAL A 26 9.20 -1.35 -6.47
CA VAL A 26 8.55 -2.18 -7.49
C VAL A 26 9.26 -3.52 -7.54
N THR A 27 8.98 -4.34 -6.53
CA THR A 27 9.44 -5.72 -6.49
C THR A 27 8.33 -6.64 -7.00
N SER A 28 8.68 -7.89 -7.33
CA SER A 28 7.69 -8.91 -7.68
C SER A 28 6.84 -9.36 -6.49
N THR A 29 7.24 -9.00 -5.26
CA THR A 29 6.62 -9.41 -4.00
C THR A 29 5.76 -8.32 -3.38
N ALA A 30 6.01 -7.06 -3.72
CA ALA A 30 5.28 -5.93 -3.18
C ALA A 30 3.82 -5.90 -3.66
N GLN A 31 2.95 -5.50 -2.74
CA GLN A 31 1.50 -5.53 -2.91
C GLN A 31 0.95 -4.10 -2.77
N LEU A 32 -0.06 -3.77 -3.57
CA LEU A 32 -0.67 -2.45 -3.61
C LEU A 32 -2.22 -2.52 -3.52
N PRO A 33 -2.79 -2.97 -2.40
CA PRO A 33 -4.24 -2.87 -2.20
C PRO A 33 -4.71 -1.43 -2.01
N ALA A 34 -5.91 -1.14 -2.50
CA ALA A 34 -6.65 0.04 -2.07
C ALA A 34 -7.12 -0.17 -0.62
N CYS A 35 -7.04 0.87 0.21
CA CYS A 35 -7.44 0.81 1.60
C CYS A 35 -8.08 2.14 2.03
N GLY A 36 -9.38 2.10 2.33
CA GLY A 36 -10.15 3.28 2.72
C GLY A 36 -10.17 4.35 1.62
N ASP A 37 -9.58 5.51 1.91
CA ASP A 37 -9.44 6.66 1.00
C ASP A 37 -8.04 6.77 0.35
N GLY A 38 -7.25 5.70 0.45
CA GLY A 38 -5.87 5.70 0.00
C GLY A 38 -5.42 4.36 -0.60
N TRP A 39 -4.11 4.26 -0.80
CA TRP A 39 -3.43 3.06 -1.29
C TRP A 39 -2.42 2.62 -0.24
N LEU A 40 -2.33 1.32 -0.01
CA LEU A 40 -1.34 0.76 0.89
C LEU A 40 -0.31 0.02 0.05
N TRP A 41 0.92 0.50 0.04
CA TRP A 41 2.05 -0.27 -0.46
C TRP A 41 2.59 -1.15 0.66
N PHE A 42 2.83 -2.43 0.39
CA PHE A 42 3.37 -3.37 1.37
C PHE A 42 4.47 -4.21 0.73
N GLU A 43 5.66 -4.23 1.35
CA GLU A 43 6.76 -5.12 0.99
C GLU A 43 6.93 -6.21 2.05
N PRO A 44 6.57 -7.47 1.75
CA PRO A 44 6.67 -8.56 2.71
C PRO A 44 8.10 -8.93 3.09
N ILE A 45 9.09 -8.72 2.20
CA ILE A 45 10.49 -9.08 2.49
C ILE A 45 11.07 -8.14 3.56
N GLU A 46 10.84 -6.85 3.40
CA GLU A 46 11.33 -5.78 4.28
C GLU A 46 10.39 -5.52 5.47
N GLN A 47 9.22 -6.17 5.50
CA GLN A 47 8.18 -6.01 6.53
C GLN A 47 7.81 -4.54 6.77
N ILE A 48 7.68 -3.81 5.66
CA ILE A 48 7.38 -2.39 5.68
C ILE A 48 6.13 -2.13 4.86
N ALA A 49 5.29 -1.23 5.37
CA ALA A 49 4.11 -0.74 4.71
C ALA A 49 4.16 0.78 4.61
N VAL A 50 3.64 1.32 3.51
CA VAL A 50 3.51 2.75 3.30
C VAL A 50 2.08 3.03 2.88
N TRP A 51 1.36 3.78 3.71
CA TRP A 51 0.02 4.21 3.41
C TRP A 51 0.04 5.57 2.72
N TYR A 52 -0.51 5.61 1.52
CA TYR A 52 -0.63 6.79 0.66
C TYR A 52 -2.05 7.34 0.71
N ARG A 53 -2.19 8.59 1.14
CA ARG A 53 -3.42 9.37 1.06
C ARG A 53 -3.18 10.64 0.26
N PHE A 54 -4.26 11.29 -0.14
CA PHE A 54 -4.18 12.63 -0.74
C PHE A 54 -3.51 13.66 0.20
N THR A 55 -3.61 13.44 1.51
CA THR A 55 -3.06 14.32 2.54
C THR A 55 -1.59 14.04 2.90
N GLY A 56 -1.00 12.94 2.40
CA GLY A 56 0.39 12.57 2.72
C GLY A 56 0.67 11.08 2.61
N GLN A 57 1.90 10.70 2.98
CA GLN A 57 2.34 9.30 3.03
C GLN A 57 2.86 8.97 4.42
N HIS A 58 2.53 7.79 4.94
CA HIS A 58 2.95 7.32 6.25
C HIS A 58 3.56 5.93 6.14
N ALA A 59 4.85 5.81 6.46
CA ALA A 59 5.57 4.54 6.49
C ALA A 59 5.56 3.93 7.90
N PHE A 60 5.36 2.63 7.99
CA PHE A 60 5.28 1.91 9.26
C PHE A 60 5.68 0.43 9.08
N PRO A 61 6.19 -0.23 10.13
CA PRO A 61 6.48 -1.66 10.06
C PRO A 61 5.19 -2.49 10.09
N ALA A 62 5.15 -3.56 9.31
CA ALA A 62 4.07 -4.55 9.33
C ALA A 62 4.62 -5.91 8.91
N ALA A 63 4.30 -6.97 9.66
CA ALA A 63 4.76 -8.32 9.35
C ALA A 63 3.91 -9.01 8.27
N SER A 64 2.72 -8.49 7.99
CA SER A 64 1.82 -9.03 6.96
C SER A 64 0.93 -7.95 6.33
N LEU A 65 0.39 -8.24 5.15
CA LEU A 65 -0.57 -7.35 4.49
C LEU A 65 -1.82 -7.14 5.37
N THR A 66 -2.33 -8.21 6.00
CA THR A 66 -3.51 -8.14 6.86
C THR A 66 -3.28 -7.20 8.04
N GLU A 67 -2.12 -7.31 8.69
CA GLU A 67 -1.73 -6.40 9.78
C GLU A 67 -1.61 -4.96 9.26
N ALA A 68 -0.98 -4.76 8.11
CA ALA A 68 -0.82 -3.44 7.52
C ALA A 68 -2.18 -2.78 7.21
N LEU A 69 -3.14 -3.54 6.66
CA LEU A 69 -4.50 -3.09 6.42
C LEU A 69 -5.23 -2.77 7.73
N GLN A 70 -5.14 -3.64 8.74
CA GLN A 70 -5.76 -3.39 10.04
C GLN A 70 -5.23 -2.11 10.70
N CYS A 71 -3.93 -1.86 10.64
CA CYS A 71 -3.34 -0.63 11.19
C CYS A 71 -3.92 0.61 10.53
N VAL A 72 -4.07 0.59 9.20
CA VAL A 72 -4.69 1.68 8.43
C VAL A 72 -6.17 1.85 8.78
N GLU A 73 -6.94 0.75 8.78
CA GLU A 73 -8.38 0.78 9.05
C GLU A 73 -8.72 1.22 10.47
N GLN A 74 -7.90 0.87 11.45
CA GLN A 74 -8.07 1.27 12.85
C GLN A 74 -7.59 2.71 13.12
N GLY A 75 -7.01 3.39 12.13
CA GLY A 75 -6.44 4.72 12.31
C GLY A 75 -5.25 4.72 13.27
N ALA A 76 -4.55 3.58 13.41
CA ALA A 76 -3.36 3.46 14.24
C ALA A 76 -2.14 4.19 13.63
N ILE A 77 -2.31 4.74 12.42
CA ILE A 77 -1.29 5.42 11.63
C ILE A 77 -1.78 6.85 11.37
N GLY A 78 -1.16 7.80 12.05
CA GLY A 78 -1.51 9.23 12.03
C GLY A 78 -0.36 10.08 12.51
#